data_AF-A0A836BMW8-F1
#
_entry.id   AF-A0A836BMW8-F1
#
_cell.length_a   1.000
_cell.length_b   1.000
_cell.length_c   1.000
_cell.angle_alpha   90.00
_cell.angle_beta   90.00
_cell.angle_gamma   90.00
#
_symmetry.space_group_name_H-M   'P 1'
#
loop_
_entity.id
_entity.type
_entity.pdbx_description
1 polymer ?
#
loop_
_entity_poly.entity_id
_entity_poly.type
_entity_poly.pdbx_seq_one_letter_code
_entity_poly.pdbx_strand_id
1 'polypeptide(L)'
;LSAERLSRLVVYSFYKNLAYGGSLLLFQFYCGFSGQALIDDISGSFYNVVFTAFPVLVAALQESSAPRPASTLLAHPSLYNARPHLTAPRFWAEGVGLALLHSAACFFIPLYSASPRGTLPLHGLWAVGKTVLVCLVSVVNAELLLTTRSWTRLLGWAVGLSIALPFPVLLLVWRLELASGYVDESSVGVADVLFASSYFWCCLAGVLGLTVGTRYLERAVRWLFLPDPLMGLARQDAARTARERKEGAARTTRRGAGSGGAAREGQGAKPVVEGAGAGGARGPDGGGGGGGAGEA
;
A
#
# COMPACT_ATOMS: atom_id res chain seq x y z
N LEU A 1 -14.27 -11.06 14.21
CA LEU A 1 -13.26 -10.10 13.67
C LEU A 1 -11.94 -10.77 13.34
N SER A 2 -11.27 -11.42 14.30
CA SER A 2 -10.04 -12.20 14.05
C SER A 2 -10.25 -13.28 12.98
N ALA A 3 -11.35 -14.04 13.05
CA ALA A 3 -11.70 -15.05 12.06
C ALA A 3 -11.91 -14.48 10.63
N GLU A 4 -12.47 -13.28 10.50
CA GLU A 4 -12.76 -12.65 9.19
C GLU A 4 -11.45 -12.20 8.53
N ARG A 5 -10.53 -11.70 9.35
CA ARG A 5 -9.18 -11.28 8.94
C ARG A 5 -8.34 -12.49 8.57
N LEU A 6 -8.36 -13.53 9.41
CA LEU A 6 -7.64 -14.78 9.15
C LEU A 6 -8.14 -15.45 7.87
N SER A 7 -9.46 -15.55 7.66
CA SER A 7 -10.02 -16.09 6.42
C SER A 7 -9.52 -15.34 5.18
N ARG A 8 -9.58 -13.99 5.20
CA ARG A 8 -9.10 -13.18 4.07
C ARG A 8 -7.60 -13.34 3.83
N LEU A 9 -6.80 -13.40 4.89
CA LEU A 9 -5.37 -13.62 4.81
C LEU A 9 -5.04 -15.01 4.22
N VAL A 10 -5.76 -16.05 4.64
CA VAL A 10 -5.59 -17.41 4.11
C VAL A 10 -5.93 -17.46 2.62
N VAL A 11 -7.10 -16.94 2.21
CA VAL A 11 -7.49 -16.89 0.78
C VAL A 11 -6.45 -16.14 -0.04
N TYR A 12 -6.00 -14.99 0.44
CA TYR A 12 -4.97 -14.20 -0.23
C TYR A 12 -3.63 -14.95 -0.30
N SER A 13 -3.24 -15.67 0.76
CA SER A 13 -2.02 -16.48 0.76
C SER A 13 -2.07 -17.61 -0.26
N PHE A 14 -3.22 -18.27 -0.41
CA PHE A 14 -3.42 -19.26 -1.46
C PHE A 14 -3.37 -18.63 -2.85
N TYR A 15 -4.06 -17.50 -3.03
CA TYR A 15 -4.05 -16.76 -4.28
C TYR A 15 -2.62 -16.38 -4.71
N LYS A 16 -1.80 -15.80 -3.83
CA LYS A 16 -0.43 -15.38 -4.20
C LYS A 16 0.45 -16.57 -4.57
N ASN A 17 0.37 -17.66 -3.81
CA ASN A 17 1.21 -18.83 -4.01
C ASN A 17 0.80 -19.56 -5.29
N LEU A 18 -0.50 -19.63 -5.56
CA LEU A 18 -1.03 -20.24 -6.77
C LEU A 18 -0.81 -19.36 -8.01
N ALA A 19 -0.80 -18.03 -7.88
CA ALA A 19 -0.45 -17.14 -8.99
C ALA A 19 1.01 -17.36 -9.42
N TYR A 20 1.93 -17.46 -8.45
CA TYR A 20 3.33 -17.80 -8.70
C TYR A 20 3.49 -19.21 -9.28
N GLY A 21 3.02 -20.24 -8.56
CA GLY A 21 3.13 -21.63 -8.98
C GLY A 21 2.40 -21.94 -10.29
N GLY A 22 1.26 -21.28 -10.52
CA GLY A 22 0.51 -21.39 -11.76
C GLY A 22 1.25 -20.83 -12.97
N SER A 23 2.03 -19.77 -12.80
CA SER A 23 2.86 -19.22 -13.88
C SER A 23 3.99 -20.18 -14.28
N LEU A 24 4.62 -20.81 -13.27
CA LEU A 24 5.63 -21.85 -13.51
C LEU A 24 5.02 -23.10 -14.15
N LEU A 25 3.82 -23.49 -13.72
CA LEU A 25 3.10 -24.61 -14.31
C LEU A 25 2.77 -24.36 -15.79
N LEU A 26 2.27 -23.17 -16.13
CA LEU A 26 1.98 -22.78 -17.52
C LEU A 26 3.24 -22.82 -18.39
N PHE A 27 4.38 -22.38 -17.85
CA PHE A 27 5.66 -22.51 -18.53
C PHE A 27 6.05 -23.96 -18.77
N GLN A 28 5.80 -24.84 -17.80
CA GLN A 28 6.17 -26.24 -17.93
C GLN A 28 5.40 -26.94 -19.06
N PHE A 29 4.13 -26.58 -19.28
CA PHE A 29 3.36 -27.01 -20.45
C PHE A 29 4.00 -26.51 -21.76
N TYR A 30 4.50 -25.28 -21.80
CA TYR A 30 5.13 -24.70 -22.99
C TYR A 30 6.48 -25.37 -23.33
N CYS A 31 7.27 -25.74 -22.31
CA CYS A 31 8.56 -26.41 -22.47
C CYS A 31 8.47 -27.94 -22.48
N GLY A 32 7.28 -28.51 -22.67
CA GLY A 32 7.08 -29.96 -22.82
C GLY A 32 7.51 -30.79 -21.61
N PHE A 33 7.37 -30.26 -20.39
CA PHE A 33 7.79 -30.94 -19.15
C PHE A 33 9.28 -31.26 -19.03
N SER A 34 10.15 -30.53 -19.73
CA SER A 34 11.61 -30.67 -19.68
C SER A 34 12.26 -30.34 -18.32
N GLY A 35 11.53 -29.76 -17.36
CA GLY A 35 12.08 -29.35 -16.07
C GLY A 35 12.91 -28.04 -16.11
N GLN A 36 12.95 -27.35 -17.25
CA GLN A 36 13.58 -26.04 -17.35
C GLN A 36 12.94 -25.04 -16.37
N ALA A 37 13.77 -24.25 -15.68
CA ALA A 37 13.28 -23.18 -14.81
C ALA A 37 13.02 -21.90 -15.62
N LEU A 38 11.88 -21.25 -15.37
CA LEU A 38 11.58 -19.92 -15.92
C LEU A 38 12.22 -18.80 -15.09
N ILE A 39 12.24 -18.96 -13.77
CA ILE A 39 12.73 -17.98 -12.79
C ILE A 39 13.89 -18.65 -12.06
N ASP A 40 14.97 -17.92 -11.82
CA ASP A 40 16.12 -18.42 -11.06
C ASP A 40 15.77 -18.67 -9.59
N ASP A 41 16.44 -19.64 -8.98
CA ASP A 41 16.14 -20.12 -7.62
C ASP A 41 16.27 -19.02 -6.56
N ILE A 42 17.25 -18.12 -6.74
CA ILE A 42 17.50 -16.99 -5.84
C ILE A 42 16.32 -16.02 -5.90
N SER A 43 15.96 -15.55 -7.10
CA SER A 43 14.84 -14.63 -7.30
C SER A 43 13.49 -15.25 -6.91
N GLY A 44 13.30 -16.55 -7.16
CA GLY A 44 12.14 -17.30 -6.71
C GLY A 44 12.03 -17.39 -5.18
N SER A 45 13.17 -17.52 -4.48
CA SER A 45 13.21 -17.50 -3.01
C SER A 45 12.86 -16.12 -2.44
N PHE A 46 13.39 -15.06 -3.05
CA PHE A 46 13.08 -13.68 -2.66
C PHE A 46 11.59 -13.32 -2.86
N TYR A 47 10.93 -13.91 -3.86
CA TYR A 47 9.50 -13.73 -4.08
C TYR A 47 8.66 -14.08 -2.84
N ASN A 48 8.91 -15.24 -2.26
CA ASN A 48 8.12 -15.74 -1.14
C ASN A 48 8.44 -15.02 0.18
N VAL A 49 9.72 -14.74 0.43
CA VAL A 49 10.20 -14.26 1.74
C VAL A 49 10.18 -12.74 1.85
N VAL A 50 10.55 -12.02 0.80
CA VAL A 50 10.77 -10.57 0.87
C VAL A 50 9.70 -9.83 0.10
N PHE A 51 9.54 -10.12 -1.19
CA PHE A 51 8.70 -9.32 -2.08
C PHE A 51 7.19 -9.46 -1.84
N THR A 52 6.75 -10.52 -1.15
CA THR A 52 5.32 -10.73 -0.89
C THR A 52 4.97 -10.93 0.58
N ALA A 53 5.90 -11.36 1.45
CA ALA A 53 5.57 -11.55 2.87
C ALA A 53 5.56 -10.23 3.65
N PHE A 54 6.49 -9.32 3.37
CA PHE A 54 6.58 -8.03 4.07
C PHE A 54 5.29 -7.18 3.99
N PRO A 55 4.73 -6.90 2.80
CA PRO A 55 3.51 -6.09 2.69
C PRO A 55 2.29 -6.82 3.28
N VAL A 56 2.25 -8.15 3.21
CA VAL A 56 1.20 -8.97 3.83
C VAL A 56 1.24 -8.88 5.34
N LEU A 57 2.44 -8.91 5.94
CA LEU A 57 2.62 -8.74 7.38
C LEU A 57 2.14 -7.35 7.82
N VAL A 58 2.53 -6.30 7.11
CA VAL A 58 2.09 -4.93 7.40
C VAL A 58 0.57 -4.82 7.28
N ALA A 59 -0.03 -5.36 6.21
CA ALA A 59 -1.48 -5.40 6.04
C ALA A 59 -2.18 -6.13 7.19
N ALA A 60 -1.65 -7.27 7.63
CA ALA A 60 -2.21 -8.06 8.73
C ALA A 60 -2.16 -7.33 10.09
N LEU A 61 -1.04 -6.66 10.38
CA LEU A 61 -0.88 -5.85 11.60
C LEU A 61 -1.84 -4.64 11.60
N GLN A 62 -2.02 -4.01 10.46
CA GLN A 62 -2.87 -2.81 10.36
C GLN A 62 -4.35 -3.11 10.37
N GLU A 63 -4.77 -4.17 9.68
CA GLU A 63 -6.16 -4.64 9.73
C GLU A 63 -6.53 -4.97 11.18
N SER A 64 -5.56 -5.37 12.01
CA SER A 64 -5.74 -5.60 13.45
C SER A 64 -6.02 -4.32 14.24
N SER A 65 -5.36 -3.22 13.87
CA SER A 65 -5.48 -1.90 14.50
C SER A 65 -6.63 -1.02 13.95
N ALA A 66 -7.26 -1.41 12.84
CA ALA A 66 -8.36 -0.65 12.25
C ALA A 66 -9.56 -0.59 13.22
N PRO A 67 -9.99 0.61 13.66
CA PRO A 67 -11.03 0.76 14.65
C PRO A 67 -12.39 0.55 13.98
N ARG A 68 -12.91 -0.69 14.01
CA ARG A 68 -14.36 -0.81 14.20
C ARG A 68 -14.58 -0.44 15.66
N PRO A 69 -15.26 0.69 15.97
CA PRO A 69 -15.50 1.05 17.35
C PRO A 69 -16.17 -0.13 18.04
N ALA A 70 -15.66 -0.55 19.19
CA ALA A 70 -16.28 -1.64 19.96
C ALA A 70 -17.77 -1.32 20.20
N SER A 71 -18.10 -0.04 20.36
CA SER A 71 -19.47 0.47 20.43
C SER A 71 -20.34 0.15 19.21
N THR A 72 -19.83 0.21 17.99
CA THR A 72 -20.58 -0.12 16.77
C THR A 72 -20.85 -1.62 16.66
N LEU A 73 -19.88 -2.45 17.05
CA LEU A 73 -20.03 -3.91 17.07
C LEU A 73 -20.98 -4.38 18.17
N LEU A 74 -20.95 -3.72 19.33
CA LEU A 74 -21.89 -3.97 20.42
C LEU A 74 -23.31 -3.47 20.09
N ALA A 75 -23.44 -2.40 19.30
CA ALA A 75 -24.73 -1.90 18.84
C ALA A 75 -25.42 -2.82 17.82
N HIS A 76 -24.66 -3.58 17.03
CA HIS A 76 -25.19 -4.50 16.03
C HIS A 76 -24.58 -5.91 16.17
N PRO A 77 -25.04 -6.72 17.15
CA PRO A 77 -24.52 -8.07 17.38
C PRO A 77 -24.73 -9.02 16.19
N SER A 78 -25.67 -8.72 15.28
CA SER A 78 -25.88 -9.46 14.03
C SER A 78 -24.66 -9.43 13.09
N LEU A 79 -23.76 -8.46 13.23
CA LEU A 79 -22.50 -8.38 12.47
C LEU A 79 -21.45 -9.38 12.95
N TYR A 80 -21.56 -9.87 14.19
CA TYR A 80 -20.64 -10.87 14.74
C TYR A 80 -20.89 -12.26 14.16
N ASN A 81 -22.17 -12.60 13.92
CA ASN A 81 -22.63 -13.86 13.32
C ASN A 81 -22.80 -13.80 11.79
N ALA A 82 -22.24 -12.78 11.12
CA ALA A 82 -22.40 -12.58 9.69
C ALA A 82 -21.64 -13.65 8.86
N ARG A 83 -22.35 -14.76 8.54
CA ARG A 83 -22.04 -15.85 7.59
C ARG A 83 -20.67 -16.54 7.76
N PRO A 84 -20.48 -17.79 7.30
CA PRO A 84 -19.15 -18.39 7.22
C PRO A 84 -18.19 -17.49 6.43
N HIS A 85 -17.10 -17.06 7.08
CA HIS A 85 -16.18 -16.07 6.51
C HIS A 85 -15.29 -16.66 5.40
N LEU A 86 -15.21 -17.99 5.36
CA LEU A 86 -14.54 -18.79 4.33
C LEU A 86 -15.60 -19.74 3.74
N THR A 87 -16.18 -19.39 2.59
CA THR A 87 -17.07 -20.30 1.87
C THR A 87 -16.29 -20.97 0.74
N ALA A 88 -16.55 -22.26 0.51
CA ALA A 88 -15.97 -23.00 -0.61
C ALA A 88 -16.07 -22.25 -1.96
N PRO A 89 -17.24 -21.74 -2.40
CA PRO A 89 -17.32 -21.05 -3.69
C PRO A 89 -16.46 -19.79 -3.75
N ARG A 90 -16.33 -19.05 -2.64
CA ARG A 90 -15.47 -17.88 -2.57
C ARG A 90 -14.00 -18.25 -2.65
N PHE A 91 -13.59 -19.30 -1.93
CA PHE A 91 -12.23 -19.81 -1.99
C PHE A 91 -11.86 -20.26 -3.42
N TRP A 92 -12.73 -21.02 -4.08
CA TRP A 92 -12.48 -21.47 -5.45
C TRP A 92 -12.50 -20.32 -6.47
N ALA A 93 -13.45 -19.39 -6.39
CA ALA A 93 -13.51 -18.29 -7.35
C ALA A 93 -12.40 -17.23 -7.12
N GLU A 94 -12.28 -16.69 -5.91
CA GLU A 94 -11.35 -15.60 -5.59
C GLU A 94 -9.93 -16.09 -5.32
N GLY A 95 -9.78 -17.28 -4.73
CA GLY A 95 -8.48 -17.87 -4.40
C GLY A 95 -7.86 -18.61 -5.56
N VAL A 96 -8.63 -19.47 -6.25
CA VAL A 96 -8.11 -20.34 -7.31
C VAL A 96 -8.33 -19.77 -8.70
N GLY A 97 -9.58 -19.50 -9.09
CA GLY A 97 -9.92 -19.06 -10.44
C GLY A 97 -9.24 -17.76 -10.85
N LEU A 98 -9.26 -16.77 -9.96
CA LEU A 98 -8.55 -15.51 -10.22
C LEU A 98 -7.03 -15.68 -10.24
N ALA A 99 -6.45 -16.48 -9.35
CA ALA A 99 -5.01 -16.72 -9.35
C ALA A 99 -4.55 -17.32 -10.67
N LEU A 100 -5.33 -18.26 -11.23
CA LEU A 100 -5.06 -18.85 -12.55
C LEU A 100 -5.21 -17.83 -13.68
N LEU A 101 -6.18 -16.93 -13.61
CA LEU A 101 -6.33 -15.86 -14.59
C LEU A 101 -5.17 -14.87 -14.55
N HIS A 102 -4.77 -14.45 -13.34
CA HIS A 102 -3.67 -13.52 -13.14
C HIS A 102 -2.31 -14.17 -13.48
N SER A 103 -2.10 -15.44 -13.16
CA SER A 103 -0.89 -16.17 -13.58
C SER A 103 -0.81 -16.31 -15.09
N ALA A 104 -1.93 -16.64 -15.75
CA ALA A 104 -2.00 -16.69 -17.21
C ALA A 104 -1.68 -15.34 -17.84
N ALA A 105 -2.24 -14.24 -17.33
CA ALA A 105 -1.93 -12.90 -17.81
C ALA A 105 -0.44 -12.54 -17.59
N CYS A 106 0.10 -12.82 -16.40
CA CYS A 106 1.50 -12.56 -16.07
C CYS A 106 2.48 -13.41 -16.88
N PHE A 107 2.07 -14.58 -17.37
CA PHE A 107 2.91 -15.45 -18.19
C PHE A 107 2.78 -15.17 -19.70
N PHE A 108 1.56 -15.20 -20.24
CA PHE A 108 1.34 -15.11 -21.68
C PHE A 108 1.62 -13.72 -22.23
N ILE A 109 1.36 -12.64 -21.48
CA ILE A 109 1.60 -11.28 -21.98
C ILE A 109 3.11 -11.06 -22.19
N PRO A 110 4.00 -11.29 -21.21
CA PRO A 110 5.44 -11.24 -21.46
C PRO A 110 5.91 -12.19 -22.56
N LEU A 111 5.40 -13.43 -22.58
CA LEU A 111 5.81 -14.43 -23.57
C LEU A 111 5.51 -14.01 -25.02
N TYR A 112 4.28 -13.54 -25.29
CA TYR A 112 3.88 -13.16 -26.67
C TYR A 112 4.28 -11.76 -27.06
N SER A 113 4.54 -10.88 -26.09
CA SER A 113 5.01 -9.54 -26.38
C SER A 113 6.51 -9.54 -26.70
N ALA A 114 7.25 -10.58 -26.30
CA ALA A 114 8.64 -10.77 -26.69
C ALA A 114 8.72 -11.03 -28.21
N SER A 115 9.30 -10.08 -28.96
CA SER A 115 9.36 -10.17 -30.42
C SER A 115 10.50 -11.09 -30.88
N PRO A 116 10.24 -12.13 -31.70
CA PRO A 116 11.29 -13.04 -32.16
C PRO A 116 12.29 -12.40 -33.15
N ARG A 117 12.18 -11.10 -33.44
CA ARG A 117 12.95 -10.39 -34.49
C ARG A 117 14.05 -9.46 -33.97
N GLY A 118 14.27 -9.39 -32.66
CA GLY A 118 15.32 -8.52 -32.09
C GLY A 118 16.62 -9.27 -31.80
N THR A 119 17.75 -8.69 -32.21
CA THR A 119 19.12 -9.21 -31.98
C THR A 119 19.63 -9.04 -30.55
N LEU A 120 18.90 -8.32 -29.69
CA LEU A 120 19.24 -8.10 -28.29
C LEU A 120 18.82 -9.31 -27.42
N PRO A 121 19.54 -9.59 -26.31
CA PRO A 121 19.21 -10.66 -25.35
C PRO A 121 17.86 -10.46 -24.62
N LEU A 122 17.10 -9.43 -25.00
CA LEU A 122 15.75 -9.10 -24.54
C LEU A 122 14.71 -10.20 -24.77
N HIS A 123 15.02 -11.19 -25.62
CA HIS A 123 14.10 -12.25 -26.01
C HIS A 123 14.52 -13.63 -25.48
N GLY A 124 15.58 -13.68 -24.68
CA GLY A 124 16.02 -14.90 -24.02
C GLY A 124 15.02 -15.34 -22.95
N LEU A 125 15.04 -16.64 -22.64
CA LEU A 125 14.19 -17.22 -21.60
C LEU A 125 14.31 -16.46 -20.26
N TRP A 126 15.52 -16.06 -19.90
CA TRP A 126 15.80 -15.28 -18.69
C TRP A 126 15.19 -13.88 -18.69
N ALA A 127 15.07 -13.24 -19.86
CA ALA A 127 14.42 -11.93 -19.98
C ALA A 127 12.91 -12.05 -19.75
N VAL A 128 12.30 -13.08 -20.34
CA VAL A 128 10.89 -13.41 -20.11
C VAL A 128 10.67 -13.76 -18.64
N GLY A 129 11.51 -14.61 -18.06
CA GLY A 129 11.43 -15.01 -16.65
C GLY A 129 11.50 -13.83 -15.67
N LYS A 130 12.47 -12.94 -15.86
CA LYS A 130 12.61 -11.72 -15.04
C LYS A 130 11.41 -10.78 -15.21
N THR A 131 10.86 -10.66 -16.43
CA THR A 131 9.64 -9.88 -16.69
C THR A 131 8.43 -10.48 -15.98
N VAL A 132 8.22 -11.80 -16.10
CA VAL A 132 7.13 -12.53 -15.43
C VAL A 132 7.22 -12.36 -13.91
N LEU A 133 8.42 -12.45 -13.33
CA LEU A 133 8.63 -12.22 -11.90
C LEU A 133 8.20 -10.81 -11.46
N VAL A 134 8.66 -9.76 -12.15
CA VAL A 134 8.29 -8.37 -11.79
C VAL A 134 6.79 -8.13 -11.96
N CYS A 135 6.19 -8.66 -13.03
CA CYS A 135 4.74 -8.63 -13.23
C CYS A 135 4.01 -9.31 -12.07
N LEU A 136 4.40 -10.53 -11.68
CA LEU A 136 3.78 -11.27 -10.58
C LEU A 136 3.88 -10.54 -9.24
N VAL A 137 5.06 -10.02 -8.89
CA VAL A 137 5.26 -9.23 -7.67
C VAL A 137 4.34 -8.00 -7.69
N SER A 138 4.28 -7.31 -8.83
CA SER A 138 3.47 -6.10 -8.96
C SER A 138 1.98 -6.38 -8.87
N VAL A 139 1.49 -7.41 -9.58
CA VAL A 139 0.07 -7.81 -9.58
C VAL A 139 -0.38 -8.26 -8.20
N VAL A 140 0.39 -9.12 -7.54
CA VAL A 140 0.03 -9.63 -6.20
C VAL A 140 0.01 -8.50 -5.17
N ASN A 141 0.98 -7.59 -5.22
CA ASN A 141 1.00 -6.45 -4.30
C ASN A 141 -0.08 -5.40 -4.59
N ALA A 142 -0.41 -5.16 -5.87
CA ALA A 142 -1.55 -4.32 -6.25
C ALA A 142 -2.87 -4.95 -5.78
N GLU A 143 -3.02 -6.26 -5.94
CA GLU A 143 -4.18 -7.03 -5.48
C GLU A 143 -4.38 -6.93 -3.96
N LEU A 144 -3.28 -6.99 -3.19
CA LEU A 144 -3.32 -6.77 -1.74
C LEU A 144 -3.85 -5.39 -1.39
N LEU A 145 -3.35 -4.36 -2.07
CA LEU A 145 -3.72 -2.97 -1.84
C LEU A 145 -5.19 -2.72 -2.18
N LEU A 146 -5.70 -3.35 -3.25
CA LEU A 146 -7.11 -3.27 -3.65
C LEU A 146 -8.03 -4.03 -2.69
N THR A 147 -7.56 -5.14 -2.12
CA THR A 147 -8.35 -5.98 -1.20
C THR A 147 -8.41 -5.41 0.22
N THR A 148 -7.42 -4.60 0.60
CA THR A 148 -7.37 -3.98 1.92
C THR A 148 -8.44 -2.91 2.08
N ARG A 149 -9.18 -2.95 3.20
CA ARG A 149 -10.30 -2.02 3.46
C ARG A 149 -9.86 -0.62 3.88
N SER A 150 -8.77 -0.52 4.63
CA SER A 150 -8.27 0.75 5.16
C SER A 150 -6.91 1.08 4.58
N TRP A 151 -6.86 2.11 3.76
CA TRP A 151 -5.60 2.62 3.23
C TRP A 151 -4.89 3.45 4.30
N THR A 152 -3.69 3.02 4.67
CA THR A 152 -2.80 3.79 5.52
C THR A 152 -1.55 4.16 4.73
N ARG A 153 -0.85 5.22 5.16
CA ARG A 153 0.41 5.63 4.55
C ARG A 153 1.46 4.50 4.63
N LEU A 154 1.52 3.80 5.75
CA LEU A 154 2.49 2.72 5.97
C LEU A 154 2.21 1.51 5.06
N LEU A 155 0.95 1.17 4.77
CA LEU A 155 0.63 0.13 3.78
C LEU A 155 1.10 0.53 2.38
N GLY A 156 0.83 1.79 1.99
CA GLY A 156 1.26 2.32 0.70
C GLY A 156 2.78 2.26 0.53
N TRP A 157 3.53 2.67 1.56
CA TRP A 157 4.99 2.55 1.57
C TRP A 157 5.46 1.09 1.52
N ALA A 158 4.84 0.19 2.28
CA ALA A 158 5.22 -1.22 2.29
C ALA A 158 4.99 -1.88 0.93
N VAL A 159 3.83 -1.63 0.30
CA VAL A 159 3.48 -2.12 -1.04
C VAL A 159 4.41 -1.52 -2.09
N GLY A 160 4.63 -0.21 -2.06
CA GLY A 160 5.51 0.49 -3.01
C GLY A 160 6.95 0.00 -2.92
N LEU A 161 7.47 -0.18 -1.70
CA LEU A 161 8.80 -0.74 -1.47
C LEU A 161 8.88 -2.17 -2.01
N SER A 162 7.85 -3.00 -1.78
CA SER A 162 7.82 -4.37 -2.28
C SER A 162 7.82 -4.48 -3.81
N ILE A 163 7.19 -3.53 -4.50
CA ILE A 163 7.19 -3.45 -5.97
C ILE A 163 8.54 -2.91 -6.48
N ALA A 164 9.20 -2.01 -5.73
CA ALA A 164 10.48 -1.44 -6.10
C ALA A 164 11.69 -2.37 -5.81
N LEU A 165 11.59 -3.28 -4.83
CA LEU A 165 12.69 -4.14 -4.37
C LEU A 165 13.22 -5.14 -5.43
N PRO A 166 12.40 -5.73 -6.32
CA PRO A 166 12.88 -6.61 -7.37
C PRO A 166 13.88 -5.97 -8.32
N PHE A 167 13.77 -4.67 -8.61
CA PHE A 167 14.66 -3.98 -9.55
C PHE A 167 16.14 -4.01 -9.11
N PRO A 168 16.52 -3.48 -7.93
CA PRO A 168 17.90 -3.56 -7.47
C PRO A 168 18.35 -4.99 -7.20
N VAL A 169 17.46 -5.89 -6.76
CA VAL A 169 17.82 -7.31 -6.52
C VAL A 169 18.21 -7.98 -7.83
N LEU A 170 17.41 -7.85 -8.89
CA LEU A 170 17.71 -8.45 -10.18
C LEU A 170 18.99 -7.89 -10.83
N LEU A 171 19.30 -6.60 -10.60
CA LEU A 171 20.56 -6.00 -11.01
C LEU A 171 21.76 -6.48 -10.17
N LEU A 172 21.52 -6.83 -8.91
CA LEU A 172 22.56 -7.29 -7.99
C LEU A 172 22.88 -8.78 -8.17
N VAL A 173 21.87 -9.63 -8.40
CA VAL A 173 22.04 -11.09 -8.48
C VAL A 173 23.10 -11.47 -9.50
N TRP A 174 23.01 -10.98 -10.74
CA TRP A 174 23.99 -11.35 -11.77
C TRP A 174 25.40 -10.81 -11.46
N ARG A 175 25.51 -9.67 -10.75
CA ARG A 175 26.80 -9.10 -10.32
C ARG A 175 27.42 -9.91 -9.19
N LEU A 176 26.60 -10.46 -8.29
CA LEU A 176 27.05 -11.38 -7.24
C LEU A 176 27.46 -12.73 -7.81
N GLU A 177 26.73 -13.25 -8.79
CA GLU A 177 27.09 -14.47 -9.54
C GLU A 177 28.44 -14.28 -10.26
N LEU A 178 28.65 -13.12 -10.89
CA LEU A 178 29.94 -12.77 -11.49
C LEU A 178 31.08 -12.72 -10.47
N ALA A 179 30.82 -12.19 -9.28
CA ALA A 179 31.82 -12.12 -8.21
C ALA A 179 32.11 -13.48 -7.55
N SER A 180 31.12 -14.39 -7.49
CA SER A 180 31.25 -15.71 -6.88
C SER A 180 31.89 -16.75 -7.81
N GLY A 181 31.99 -16.45 -9.11
CA GLY A 181 32.53 -17.36 -10.12
C GLY A 181 31.53 -18.42 -10.61
N TYR A 182 30.30 -18.45 -10.08
CA TYR A 182 29.21 -19.28 -10.56
C TYR A 182 28.28 -18.43 -11.44
N VAL A 183 28.66 -18.27 -12.70
CA VAL A 183 27.96 -17.42 -13.66
C VAL A 183 27.15 -18.26 -14.62
N ASP A 184 25.85 -17.99 -14.69
CA ASP A 184 25.07 -18.39 -15.84
C ASP A 184 25.27 -17.35 -16.96
N GLU A 185 26.12 -17.68 -17.93
CA GLU A 185 26.47 -16.82 -19.08
C GLU A 185 25.23 -16.28 -19.80
N SER A 186 24.12 -17.03 -19.77
CA SER A 186 22.88 -16.66 -20.46
C SER A 186 22.01 -15.65 -19.69
N SER A 187 22.29 -15.42 -18.40
CA SER A 187 21.57 -14.47 -17.52
C SER A 187 22.32 -13.14 -17.35
N VAL A 188 23.61 -13.09 -17.70
CA VAL A 188 24.49 -11.92 -17.51
C VAL A 188 23.98 -10.69 -18.25
N GLY A 189 23.82 -9.57 -17.54
CA GLY A 189 23.45 -8.27 -18.12
C GLY A 189 22.03 -8.19 -18.70
N VAL A 190 21.24 -9.27 -18.63
CA VAL A 190 19.86 -9.30 -19.15
C VAL A 190 18.98 -8.28 -18.43
N ALA A 191 19.15 -8.13 -17.11
CA ALA A 191 18.37 -7.19 -16.31
C ALA A 191 18.66 -5.73 -16.68
N ASP A 192 19.93 -5.37 -16.95
CA ASP A 192 20.32 -4.01 -17.32
C ASP A 192 19.67 -3.59 -18.66
N VAL A 193 19.70 -4.48 -19.65
CA VAL A 193 19.08 -4.23 -20.98
C VAL A 193 17.55 -4.23 -20.88
N LEU A 194 16.98 -5.13 -20.07
CA LEU A 194 15.53 -5.25 -19.91
C LEU A 194 14.91 -3.99 -19.29
N PHE A 195 15.51 -3.45 -18.22
CA PHE A 195 14.97 -2.26 -17.55
C PHE A 195 15.19 -0.98 -18.33
N ALA A 196 16.22 -0.92 -19.18
CA ALA A 196 16.41 0.19 -20.13
C ALA A 196 15.38 0.16 -21.28
N SER A 197 14.76 -0.99 -21.54
CA SER A 197 13.83 -1.16 -22.65
C SER A 197 12.44 -0.63 -22.32
N SER A 198 11.87 0.19 -23.22
CA SER A 198 10.48 0.68 -23.11
C SER A 198 9.45 -0.45 -23.20
N TYR A 199 9.80 -1.54 -23.91
CA TYR A 199 8.98 -2.72 -24.07
C TYR A 199 8.60 -3.34 -22.72
N PHE A 200 9.57 -3.47 -21.81
CA PHE A 200 9.35 -4.02 -20.48
C PHE A 200 8.30 -3.22 -19.69
N TRP A 201 8.41 -1.88 -19.71
CA TRP A 201 7.49 -0.99 -18.99
C TRP A 201 6.08 -1.02 -19.58
N CYS A 202 5.95 -1.05 -20.91
CA CYS A 202 4.66 -1.22 -21.57
C CYS A 202 4.01 -2.56 -21.23
N CYS A 203 4.79 -3.64 -21.21
CA CYS A 203 4.31 -4.97 -20.81
C CYS A 203 3.83 -4.96 -19.35
N LEU A 204 4.62 -4.43 -18.43
CA LEU A 204 4.26 -4.32 -17.01
C LEU A 204 2.98 -3.51 -16.82
N ALA A 205 2.87 -2.36 -17.49
CA ALA A 205 1.68 -1.52 -17.45
C ALA A 205 0.45 -2.24 -18.03
N GLY A 206 0.61 -2.98 -19.13
CA GLY A 206 -0.47 -3.77 -19.74
C GLY A 206 -0.98 -4.88 -18.83
N VAL A 207 -0.07 -5.64 -18.20
CA VAL A 207 -0.43 -6.70 -17.24
C VAL A 207 -1.14 -6.10 -16.01
N LEU A 208 -0.61 -5.01 -15.45
CA LEU A 208 -1.23 -4.34 -14.31
C LEU A 208 -2.61 -3.77 -14.69
N GLY A 209 -2.73 -3.13 -15.84
CA GLY A 209 -4.00 -2.60 -16.32
C GLY A 209 -5.06 -3.69 -16.48
N LEU A 210 -4.69 -4.83 -17.06
CA LEU A 210 -5.60 -5.97 -17.24
C LEU A 210 -6.05 -6.57 -15.91
N THR A 211 -5.11 -6.88 -15.01
CA THR A 211 -5.38 -7.55 -13.73
C THR A 211 -6.08 -6.65 -12.70
N VAL A 212 -5.73 -5.36 -12.67
CA VAL A 212 -6.49 -4.38 -11.88
C VAL A 212 -7.87 -4.19 -12.50
N GLY A 213 -7.96 -4.12 -13.83
CA GLY A 213 -9.21 -3.99 -14.57
C GLY A 213 -10.21 -5.12 -14.30
N THR A 214 -9.76 -6.38 -14.30
CA THR A 214 -10.63 -7.55 -14.00
C THR A 214 -11.26 -7.44 -12.62
N ARG A 215 -10.51 -6.95 -11.62
CA ARG A 215 -11.03 -6.72 -10.27
C ARG A 215 -12.02 -5.58 -10.18
N TYR A 216 -11.75 -4.46 -10.86
CA TYR A 216 -12.70 -3.35 -10.90
C TYR A 216 -14.01 -3.78 -11.57
N LEU A 217 -13.93 -4.55 -12.65
CA LEU A 217 -15.10 -5.09 -13.35
C LEU A 217 -15.88 -6.05 -12.44
N GLU A 218 -15.21 -7.00 -11.79
CA GLU A 218 -15.83 -7.92 -10.84
C GLU A 218 -16.58 -7.17 -9.73
N ARG A 219 -15.96 -6.16 -9.14
CA ARG A 219 -16.58 -5.34 -8.10
C ARG A 219 -17.75 -4.53 -8.64
N ALA A 220 -17.62 -3.94 -9.84
CA ALA A 220 -18.70 -3.20 -10.47
C ALA A 220 -19.92 -4.10 -10.71
N VAL A 221 -19.71 -5.31 -11.24
CA VAL A 221 -20.76 -6.30 -11.47
C VAL A 221 -21.43 -6.71 -10.16
N ARG A 222 -20.65 -7.07 -9.13
CA ARG A 222 -21.24 -7.41 -7.81
C ARG A 222 -22.01 -6.24 -7.21
N TRP A 223 -21.52 -5.02 -7.39
CA TRP A 223 -22.17 -3.82 -6.87
C TRP A 223 -23.48 -3.48 -7.60
N LEU A 224 -23.53 -3.70 -8.91
CA LEU A 224 -24.72 -3.46 -9.76
C LEU A 224 -25.79 -4.54 -9.59
N PHE A 225 -25.39 -5.82 -9.49
CA PHE A 225 -26.33 -6.94 -9.57
C PHE A 225 -26.58 -7.67 -8.23
N LEU A 226 -25.67 -7.61 -7.25
CA LEU A 226 -25.80 -8.28 -5.95
C LEU A 226 -25.37 -7.37 -4.78
N PRO A 227 -26.17 -6.34 -4.43
CA PRO A 227 -25.86 -5.47 -3.31
C PRO A 227 -25.85 -6.26 -1.99
N ASP A 228 -24.67 -6.39 -1.40
CA ASP A 228 -24.48 -7.12 -0.14
C ASP A 228 -25.13 -6.32 1.02
N PRO A 229 -26.08 -6.88 1.80
CA PRO A 229 -26.82 -6.14 2.83
C PRO A 229 -25.92 -5.50 3.90
N LEU A 230 -24.73 -6.07 4.16
CA LEU A 230 -23.72 -5.51 5.06
C LEU A 230 -23.13 -4.18 4.56
N MET A 231 -23.11 -3.96 3.25
CA MET A 231 -22.59 -2.74 2.64
C MET A 231 -23.55 -1.55 2.88
N GLY A 232 -24.84 -1.82 3.02
CA GLY A 232 -25.85 -0.83 3.43
C GLY A 232 -25.63 -0.34 4.86
N LEU A 233 -25.41 -1.27 5.80
CA LEU A 233 -25.09 -0.94 7.20
C LEU A 233 -23.78 -0.17 7.34
N ALA A 234 -22.73 -0.58 6.63
CA ALA A 234 -21.44 0.13 6.64
C ALA A 234 -21.56 1.58 6.13
N ARG A 235 -22.43 1.83 5.14
CA ARG A 235 -22.72 3.19 4.66
C ARG A 235 -23.45 4.04 5.70
N GLN A 236 -24.40 3.44 6.42
CA GLN A 236 -25.14 4.12 7.49
C GLN A 236 -24.21 4.50 8.65
N ASP A 237 -23.33 3.60 9.06
CA ASP A 237 -22.34 3.86 10.11
C ASP A 237 -21.29 4.91 9.70
N ALA A 238 -20.83 4.87 8.44
CA ALA A 238 -19.92 5.89 7.90
C ALA A 238 -20.59 7.27 7.84
N ALA A 239 -21.87 7.33 7.45
CA ALA A 239 -22.64 8.57 7.44
C ALA A 239 -22.87 9.12 8.85
N ARG A 240 -23.15 8.24 9.83
CA ARG A 240 -23.34 8.62 11.24
C ARG A 240 -22.06 9.16 11.87
N THR A 241 -20.94 8.45 11.72
CA THR A 241 -19.64 8.90 12.25
C THR A 241 -19.15 10.19 11.57
N ALA A 242 -19.44 10.38 10.28
CA ALA A 242 -19.18 11.66 9.60
C ALA A 242 -20.02 12.82 10.15
N ARG A 243 -21.30 12.58 10.51
CA ARG A 243 -22.14 13.57 11.20
C ARG A 243 -21.61 13.90 12.58
N GLU A 244 -21.27 12.90 13.37
CA GLU A 244 -20.70 13.09 14.73
C GLU A 244 -19.38 13.86 14.69
N ARG A 245 -18.50 13.60 13.71
CA ARG A 245 -17.28 14.39 13.49
C ARG A 245 -17.57 15.84 13.12
N LYS A 246 -18.55 16.08 12.23
CA LYS A 246 -18.95 17.44 11.85
C LYS A 246 -19.55 18.22 13.02
N GLU A 247 -20.40 17.57 13.81
CA GLU A 247 -21.00 18.16 15.02
C GLU A 247 -19.96 18.42 16.11
N GLY A 248 -19.01 17.49 16.31
CA GLY A 248 -17.87 17.65 17.22
C GLY A 248 -16.98 18.84 16.83
N ALA A 249 -16.61 18.92 15.54
CA ALA A 249 -15.83 20.04 15.00
C ALA A 249 -16.59 21.37 15.14
N ALA A 250 -17.89 21.41 14.82
CA ALA A 250 -18.71 22.61 14.98
C ALA A 250 -18.80 23.06 16.45
N ARG A 251 -18.91 22.13 17.40
CA ARG A 251 -18.87 22.42 18.84
C ARG A 251 -17.51 22.97 19.28
N THR A 252 -16.40 22.48 18.73
CA THR A 252 -15.06 22.98 19.06
C THR A 252 -14.86 24.40 18.54
N THR A 253 -15.28 24.68 17.30
CA THR A 253 -15.24 26.02 16.71
C THR A 253 -16.10 27.02 17.49
N ARG A 254 -17.29 26.61 17.93
CA ARG A 254 -18.19 27.47 18.73
C ARG A 254 -17.64 27.77 20.12
N ARG A 255 -16.93 26.81 20.74
CA ARG A 255 -16.28 26.99 22.05
C ARG A 255 -15.04 27.88 21.97
N GLY A 256 -14.27 27.79 20.87
CA GLY A 256 -13.16 28.71 20.58
C GLY A 256 -13.61 30.15 20.29
N ALA A 257 -14.74 30.32 19.58
CA ALA A 257 -15.34 31.64 19.34
C ALA A 257 -15.91 32.28 20.63
N GLY A 258 -16.49 31.48 21.53
CA GLY A 258 -17.01 31.96 22.82
C GLY A 258 -15.95 32.44 23.81
N SER A 259 -14.74 31.84 23.79
CA SER A 259 -13.62 32.27 24.65
C SER A 259 -12.93 33.54 24.15
N GLY A 260 -13.03 33.85 22.85
CA GLY A 260 -12.55 35.12 22.27
C GLY A 260 -13.48 36.32 22.53
N GLY A 261 -14.78 36.08 22.78
CA GLY A 261 -15.75 37.12 23.10
C GLY A 261 -15.70 37.59 24.56
N ALA A 262 -15.48 36.66 25.50
CA ALA A 262 -15.47 36.98 26.94
C ALA A 262 -14.23 37.78 27.40
N ALA A 263 -13.14 37.80 26.62
CA ALA A 263 -11.94 38.58 26.93
C ALA A 263 -12.06 40.07 26.56
N ARG A 264 -13.12 40.50 25.85
CA ARG A 264 -13.30 41.89 25.40
C ARG A 264 -14.30 42.71 26.22
N GLU A 265 -15.02 42.10 27.16
CA GLU A 265 -16.12 42.76 27.88
C GLU A 265 -15.76 43.23 29.32
N GLY A 266 -14.48 43.12 29.72
CA GLY A 266 -14.03 43.46 31.08
C GLY A 266 -13.32 44.81 31.27
N GLN A 267 -13.19 45.65 30.24
CA GLN A 267 -12.51 46.95 30.36
C GLN A 267 -13.45 48.10 30.00
N GLY A 268 -14.25 48.53 30.97
CA GLY A 268 -15.18 49.63 30.80
C GLY A 268 -15.74 50.15 32.12
N ALA A 269 -14.88 50.66 33.02
CA ALA A 269 -15.32 51.44 34.17
C ALA A 269 -14.32 52.56 34.51
N LYS A 270 -14.89 53.76 34.67
CA LYS A 270 -14.28 55.11 34.77
C LYS A 270 -13.22 55.28 35.87
N PRO A 271 -12.23 56.21 35.73
CA PRO A 271 -11.46 56.67 36.88
C PRO A 271 -12.22 57.78 37.62
N VAL A 272 -12.23 57.65 38.95
CA VAL A 272 -12.70 58.63 39.93
C VAL A 272 -11.61 59.67 40.16
N VAL A 273 -12.01 60.94 40.25
CA VAL A 273 -11.19 62.09 40.60
C VAL A 273 -11.09 62.18 42.12
N GLU A 274 -9.88 62.22 42.68
CA GLU A 274 -9.62 62.90 43.95
C GLU A 274 -8.13 63.28 44.04
N GLY A 275 -7.87 64.54 44.41
CA GLY A 275 -6.55 65.14 44.45
C GLY A 275 -6.01 65.34 45.86
N ALA A 276 -4.68 65.36 45.96
CA ALA A 276 -3.79 65.98 46.97
C ALA A 276 -2.43 65.30 46.78
N GLY A 277 -1.25 65.91 46.86
CA GLY A 277 -0.81 67.24 47.20
C GLY A 277 0.71 67.29 47.06
N ALA A 278 1.21 68.48 46.70
CA ALA A 278 2.52 69.09 46.89
C ALA A 278 3.81 68.29 47.19
N GLY A 279 4.89 68.73 46.51
CA GLY A 279 6.30 68.63 46.91
C GLY A 279 7.12 67.83 45.89
N GLY A 280 8.12 68.33 45.17
CA GLY A 280 9.01 69.47 45.39
C GLY A 280 10.46 68.96 45.36
N ALA A 281 11.30 69.56 44.48
CA ALA A 281 12.77 69.43 44.35
C ALA A 281 13.32 68.20 43.59
N ARG A 282 13.90 68.42 42.39
CA ARG A 282 15.37 68.59 42.08
C ARG A 282 16.14 67.28 42.32
N GLY A 283 16.54 66.52 41.29
CA GLY A 283 17.66 66.77 40.36
C GLY A 283 18.87 65.88 40.76
N PRO A 284 19.96 65.77 39.97
CA PRO A 284 20.17 66.15 38.59
C PRO A 284 20.78 65.02 37.72
N ASP A 285 20.96 65.38 36.45
CA ASP A 285 21.66 64.68 35.37
C ASP A 285 23.10 64.21 35.70
N GLY A 286 23.50 63.14 35.02
CA GLY A 286 24.50 63.31 33.95
C GLY A 286 25.90 62.74 34.17
N GLY A 287 26.34 61.93 33.19
CA GLY A 287 27.74 61.58 32.91
C GLY A 287 28.11 60.15 33.34
N GLY A 288 28.76 59.32 32.55
CA GLY A 288 29.42 59.48 31.25
C GLY A 288 30.48 58.36 31.10
N GLY A 289 30.74 57.94 29.86
CA GLY A 289 31.85 57.04 29.47
C GLY A 289 31.71 55.58 29.90
N GLY A 290 32.13 54.56 29.17
CA GLY A 290 32.90 54.46 27.93
C GLY A 290 33.59 53.09 27.92
N GLY A 291 33.61 52.42 26.76
CA GLY A 291 34.70 51.53 26.33
C GLY A 291 34.76 50.06 26.82
N GLY A 292 35.13 49.19 25.88
CA GLY A 292 35.79 47.88 26.08
C GLY A 292 34.84 46.68 26.12
N ALA A 293 34.76 45.76 25.14
CA ALA A 293 35.77 44.84 24.58
C ALA A 293 36.20 43.70 25.52
N GLY A 294 36.23 42.46 24.98
CA GLY A 294 36.84 41.25 25.56
C GLY A 294 35.82 40.24 26.10
N GLU A 295 35.53 39.17 25.36
CA GLU A 295 36.17 37.83 25.46
C GLU A 295 35.71 37.00 26.67
N ALA A 296 34.91 35.96 26.41
CA ALA A 296 35.34 34.56 26.45
C ALA A 296 34.22 33.66 25.91
#